data_AF-A0A151DWE2-F1
#
_entry.id   AF-A0A151DWE2-F1
#
_cell.length_a   1.000
_cell.length_b   1.000
_cell.length_c   1.000
_cell.angle_alpha   90.00
_cell.angle_beta   90.00
_cell.angle_gamma   90.00
#
_symmetry.space_group_name_H-M   'P 1'
#
loop_
_entity.id
_entity.type
_entity.pdbx_description
1 polymer ?
#
loop_
_entity_poly.entity_id
_entity_poly.type
_entity_poly.pdbx_seq_one_letter_code
_entity_poly.pdbx_strand_id
1 'polypeptide(L)' 'MVCDENNYKKFITAINCMIGRVQLPIIHWMRKQYAVDYVDMITEPAPIKIFSQNTSSVLMDTLR' A
#
# COMPACT_ATOMS: atom_id res chain seq x y z
N MET A 1 -0.29 -12.67 -13.69
CA MET A 1 -1.12 -11.49 -13.97
C MET A 1 -1.60 -11.63 -15.40
N VAL A 2 -2.84 -12.07 -15.60
CA VAL A 2 -3.39 -12.24 -16.95
C VAL A 2 -3.86 -10.85 -17.39
N CYS A 3 -3.18 -10.29 -18.39
CA CYS A 3 -3.59 -9.05 -19.02
C CYS A 3 -4.71 -9.40 -20.02
N ASP A 4 -5.96 -9.29 -19.57
CA ASP A 4 -7.11 -9.32 -20.47
C ASP A 4 -7.13 -7.98 -21.23
N GLU A 5 -6.90 -8.06 -22.54
CA GLU A 5 -6.66 -6.93 -23.45
C GLU A 5 -7.84 -5.95 -23.59
N ASN A 6 -8.99 -6.27 -23.00
CA ASN A 6 -10.20 -5.45 -23.04
C ASN A 6 -10.70 -4.93 -21.68
N ASN A 7 -9.94 -5.09 -20.59
CA ASN A 7 -10.37 -4.65 -19.25
C ASN A 7 -9.20 -4.08 -18.43
N TYR A 8 -8.90 -2.79 -18.61
CA TYR A 8 -7.87 -2.10 -17.83
C TYR A 8 -8.23 -2.06 -16.35
N LYS A 9 -7.62 -2.95 -15.57
CA LYS A 9 -7.74 -2.99 -14.12
C LYS A 9 -6.96 -1.86 -13.49
N LYS A 10 -7.58 -1.17 -12.53
CA LYS A 10 -6.96 -0.07 -11.77
C LYS A 10 -6.32 -0.62 -10.51
N PHE A 11 -5.08 -0.21 -10.27
CA PHE A 11 -4.26 -0.61 -9.13
C PHE A 11 -3.86 0.61 -8.31
N ILE A 12 -3.68 0.41 -7.01
CA ILE A 12 -3.05 1.37 -6.11
C ILE A 12 -2.13 0.61 -5.16
N THR A 13 -1.03 1.24 -4.77
CA THR A 13 -0.09 0.68 -3.78
C THR A 13 -0.24 1.45 -2.48
N ALA A 14 -0.37 0.74 -1.37
CA ALA A 14 -0.43 1.31 -0.03
C ALA A 14 0.72 0.78 0.82
N ILE A 15 1.41 1.68 1.53
CA ILE A 15 2.43 1.33 2.52
C ILE A 15 1.80 1.36 3.91
N ASN A 16 1.90 0.25 4.64
CA ASN A 16 1.21 0.09 5.91
C ASN A 16 2.04 -0.71 6.93
N CYS A 17 1.72 -0.58 8.21
CA CYS A 17 2.26 -1.44 9.24
C CYS A 17 1.87 -2.90 9.01
N MET A 18 2.79 -3.83 9.32
CA MET A 18 2.54 -5.28 9.28
C MET A 18 1.44 -5.77 10.23
N ILE A 19 0.95 -4.92 11.15
CA ILE A 19 -0.14 -5.27 12.06
C ILE A 19 -1.43 -5.44 11.23
N GLY A 20 -1.87 -6.69 11.06
CA GLY A 20 -3.00 -7.07 10.20
C GLY A 20 -4.35 -6.42 10.54
N ARG A 21 -4.52 -5.85 11.75
CA ARG A 21 -5.76 -5.17 12.18
C ARG A 21 -6.18 -4.02 11.27
N VAL A 22 -5.23 -3.36 10.62
CA VAL A 22 -5.49 -2.19 9.76
C VAL A 22 -5.49 -2.51 8.26
N GLN A 23 -5.10 -3.73 7.88
CA GLN A 23 -4.94 -4.13 6.47
C GLN A 23 -6.26 -4.13 5.70
N LEU A 24 -7.28 -4.86 6.19
CA LEU A 24 -8.60 -4.85 5.54
C LEU A 24 -9.27 -3.47 5.55
N PRO A 25 -9.26 -2.70 6.65
CA PRO A 25 -9.77 -1.33 6.64
C PRO A 25 -9.14 -0.44 5.55
N ILE A 26 -7.81 -0.47 5.40
CA ILE A 26 -7.11 0.32 4.37
C ILE A 26 -7.50 -0.14 2.97
N ILE A 27 -7.51 -1.45 2.71
CA ILE A 27 -7.87 -2.01 1.40
C ILE A 27 -9.28 -1.56 1.01
N HIS A 28 -10.27 -1.71 1.90
CA HIS A 28 -11.66 -1.32 1.61
C HIS A 28 -11.79 0.19 1.40
N TRP A 29 -11.11 1.00 2.21
CA TRP A 29 -11.14 2.45 2.06
C TRP A 29 -10.53 2.88 0.72
N MET A 30 -9.34 2.38 0.37
CA MET A 30 -8.64 2.70 -0.89
C MET A 30 -9.48 2.31 -2.12
N ARG A 31 -10.05 1.09 -2.13
CA ARG A 31 -10.93 0.64 -3.22
C ARG A 31 -12.14 1.55 -3.40
N LYS A 32 -12.76 1.96 -2.29
CA LYS A 32 -13.93 2.85 -2.31
C LYS A 32 -13.58 4.27 -2.75
N GLN A 33 -12.51 4.86 -2.22
CA GLN A 33 -12.16 6.25 -2.51
C GLN A 33 -11.62 6.46 -3.93
N TYR A 34 -10.82 5.52 -4.43
CA TYR A 34 -10.14 5.67 -5.72
C TYR A 34 -10.77 4.84 -6.85
N ALA A 35 -11.85 4.10 -6.56
CA ALA A 35 -12.55 3.23 -7.51
C ALA A 35 -11.57 2.29 -8.25
N VAL A 36 -10.72 1.61 -7.48
CA VAL A 36 -9.70 0.68 -7.98
C VAL A 36 -10.10 -0.79 -7.77
N ASP A 37 -9.64 -1.66 -8.67
CA ASP A 37 -9.91 -3.09 -8.60
C ASP A 37 -9.07 -3.77 -7.52
N TYR A 38 -7.80 -3.37 -7.43
CA TYR A 38 -6.79 -4.02 -6.59
C TYR A 38 -5.98 -3.00 -5.78
N VAL A 39 -5.54 -3.45 -4.59
CA VAL A 39 -4.68 -2.69 -3.68
C VAL A 39 -3.49 -3.56 -3.33
N ASP A 40 -2.31 -3.18 -3.79
CA ASP A 40 -1.05 -3.81 -3.42
C ASP A 40 -0.59 -3.24 -2.08
N MET A 41 -0.19 -4.11 -1.15
CA MET A 41 0.22 -3.72 0.19
C MET A 41 1.72 -3.95 0.37
N ILE A 42 2.47 -2.87 0.58
CA ILE A 42 3.86 -2.94 1.07
C ILE A 42 3.78 -2.83 2.59
N THR A 43 4.24 -3.87 3.29
CA THR A 43 4.15 -3.93 4.76
C THR A 43 5.52 -3.91 5.42
N GLU A 44 5.71 -2.97 6.33
CA GLU A 44 6.90 -2.88 7.18
C GLU A 44 6.48 -2.72 8.66
N PRO A 45 7.38 -2.95 9.63
CA PRO A 45 7.14 -2.58 11.02
C PRO A 45 7.14 -1.05 11.17
N ALA A 46 6.01 -0.48 11.60
CA ALA A 46 5.86 0.94 11.91
C ALA A 46 6.38 1.94 10.82
N PRO A 47 6.01 1.78 9.54
CA PRO A 47 6.52 2.62 8.45
C PRO A 47 6.15 4.09 8.63
N ILE A 48 4.97 4.38 9.19
CA ILE A 48 4.54 5.75 9.50
C ILE A 48 5.54 6.44 10.44
N LYS A 49 6.09 5.70 11.42
CA LYS A 49 7.10 6.25 12.34
C LYS A 49 8.41 6.52 11.61
N ILE A 50 8.84 5.59 10.74
CA ILE A 50 10.06 5.73 9.93
C ILE A 50 9.96 6.99 9.06
N PHE A 51 8.84 7.15 8.33
CA PHE A 51 8.58 8.33 7.51
C PHE A 51 8.52 9.62 8.32
N SER A 52 7.83 9.59 9.48
CA SER A 52 7.68 10.78 10.31
C SER A 52 8.97 11.23 11.00
N GLN A 53 9.86 10.30 11.34
CA GLN A 53 11.06 10.61 12.13
C GLN A 53 12.33 10.73 11.28
N ASN A 54 12.27 10.38 9.99
CA ASN A 54 13.43 10.34 9.10
C ASN A 54 14.64 9.59 9.70
N THR A 55 14.34 8.53 10.44
CA THR A 55 15.31 7.83 11.31
C THR A 55 16.16 6.80 10.58
N SER A 56 15.81 6.41 9.37
CA SER A 56 16.55 5.41 8.59
C SER A 56 16.52 5.77 7.11
N SER A 57 17.65 6.27 6.59
CA SER A 57 17.81 6.56 5.16
C SER A 57 17.60 5.31 4.32
N VAL A 58 18.17 4.17 4.74
CA VAL A 58 18.04 2.89 4.03
C VAL A 58 16.59 2.44 3.92
N LEU A 59 15.81 2.46 5.00
CA LEU A 59 14.39 2.04 4.96
C LEU A 59 13.51 3.05 4.22
N MET A 60 13.86 4.34 4.28
CA MET A 60 13.19 5.37 3.48
C MET A 60 13.41 5.14 1.99
N ASP A 61 14.64 4.81 1.58
CA ASP A 61 15.00 4.56 0.19
C ASP A 61 14.33 3.29 -0.38
N THR A 62 14.01 2.31 0.46
CA THR A 62 13.30 1.09 0.03
C THR A 62 11.79 1.24 -0.08
N LEU A 63 11.21 2.24 0.60
CA LEU A 63 9.75 2.43 0.67
C LEU A 63 9.27 3.61 -0.17
N ARG A 64 10.18 4.32 -0.86
CA ARG A 64 9.89 5.47 -1.71
C ARG A 64 9.93 5.07 -3.19
#